data_AF-A0A962WA58-F1
#
_entry.id   AF-A0A962WA58-F1
#
_cell.length_a   1.000
_cell.length_b   1.000
_cell.length_c   1.000
_cell.angle_alpha   90.00
_cell.angle_beta   90.00
_cell.angle_gamma   90.00
#
_symmetry.space_group_name_H-M   'P 1'
#
loop_
_entity.id
_entity.type
_entity.pdbx_description
1 polymer ?
#
loop_
_entity_poly.entity_id
_entity_poly.type
_entity_poly.pdbx_seq_one_letter_code
_entity_poly.pdbx_strand_id
1 'polypeptide(L)'
;MPDADLIPLVQVASGEKFVNDRGIVAIKDGIKAGRGDKLRLAKPDWLRVRVRGGATYEKVQGIVHEHRLATVCEEAKCPNMSECWSSGTATIMLMGDVCTRACRFCAVNTGNPRGWLDAEEPDNTARSVQLMQLRYVVLTSVNRDDLPDGGAGHYAACVR
;
A
#
# COMPACT_ATOMS: atom_id res chain seq x y z
N MET A 1 -8.46 -13.52 -23.53
CA MET A 1 -9.69 -12.79 -23.12
C MET A 1 -9.64 -11.44 -23.80
N PRO A 2 -10.74 -10.96 -24.41
CA PRO A 2 -10.73 -9.68 -25.10
C PRO A 2 -10.60 -8.52 -24.10
N ASP A 3 -9.86 -7.47 -24.48
CA ASP A 3 -9.51 -6.29 -23.67
C ASP A 3 -10.71 -5.49 -23.10
N ALA A 4 -11.95 -5.87 -23.41
CA ALA A 4 -13.16 -5.17 -23.02
C ALA A 4 -13.64 -5.46 -21.57
N ASP A 5 -13.08 -6.49 -20.92
CA ASP A 5 -13.42 -6.85 -19.52
C ASP A 5 -12.40 -6.34 -18.49
N LEU A 6 -11.40 -5.56 -18.93
CA LEU A 6 -10.45 -4.93 -18.02
C LEU A 6 -11.08 -3.63 -17.50
N ILE A 7 -11.36 -3.57 -16.20
CA ILE A 7 -11.62 -2.31 -15.50
C ILE A 7 -10.50 -1.36 -15.91
N PRO A 8 -10.80 -0.16 -16.47
CA PRO A 8 -9.75 0.77 -16.84
C PRO A 8 -8.98 1.12 -15.57
N LEU A 9 -7.76 0.58 -15.46
CA LEU A 9 -6.80 1.01 -14.46
C LEU A 9 -6.46 2.45 -14.84
N VAL A 10 -7.25 3.39 -14.34
CA VAL A 10 -6.89 4.80 -14.36
C VAL A 10 -5.60 4.89 -13.58
N GLN A 11 -4.47 4.88 -14.29
CA GLN A 11 -3.17 5.14 -13.71
C GLN A 11 -3.15 6.61 -13.34
N VAL A 12 -3.59 6.91 -12.12
CA VAL A 12 -3.48 8.23 -11.51
C VAL A 12 -2.01 8.57 -11.41
N ALA A 13 -1.58 9.69 -11.99
CA ALA A 13 -0.18 10.06 -11.95
C ALA A 13 0.22 10.52 -10.54
N SER A 14 1.49 10.31 -10.17
CA SER A 14 2.04 10.82 -8.92
C SER A 14 1.75 12.31 -8.75
N GLY A 15 1.20 12.70 -7.60
CA GLY A 15 0.85 14.08 -7.28
C GLY A 15 -0.51 14.56 -7.77
N GLU A 16 -1.24 13.74 -8.53
CA GLU A 16 -2.63 14.02 -8.91
C GLU A 16 -3.61 13.67 -7.79
N LYS A 17 -4.74 14.40 -7.77
CA LYS A 17 -5.83 14.17 -6.84
C LYS A 17 -6.78 13.13 -7.43
N PHE A 18 -7.18 12.16 -6.63
CA PHE A 18 -8.15 11.13 -7.01
C PHE A 18 -9.06 10.76 -5.84
N VAL A 19 -10.06 9.93 -6.13
CA VAL A 19 -10.92 9.29 -5.14
C VAL A 19 -10.66 7.79 -5.24
N ASN A 20 -10.29 7.15 -4.12
CA ASN A 20 -10.09 5.71 -4.11
C ASN A 20 -11.43 4.95 -4.06
N ASP A 21 -11.36 3.63 -4.13
CA ASP A 21 -12.48 2.68 -4.02
C ASP A 21 -13.33 2.87 -2.75
N ARG A 22 -12.73 3.38 -1.67
CA ARG A 22 -13.36 3.68 -0.39
C ARG A 22 -13.99 5.08 -0.32
N GLY A 23 -13.98 5.83 -1.42
CA GLY A 23 -14.53 7.20 -1.47
C GLY A 23 -13.63 8.26 -0.81
N ILE A 24 -12.39 7.92 -0.46
CA ILE A 24 -11.45 8.84 0.18
C ILE A 24 -10.76 9.68 -0.89
N VAL A 25 -10.81 11.00 -0.72
CA VAL A 25 -10.08 11.94 -1.58
C VAL A 25 -8.62 11.99 -1.13
N ALA A 26 -7.70 11.66 -2.03
CA ALA A 26 -6.27 11.63 -1.74
C ALA A 26 -5.41 12.20 -2.89
N ILE A 27 -4.17 12.55 -2.57
CA ILE A 27 -3.10 12.88 -3.52
C ILE A 27 -2.25 11.62 -3.70
N LYS A 28 -2.15 11.13 -4.94
CA LYS A 28 -1.35 9.94 -5.26
C LYS A 28 0.11 10.18 -4.91
N ASP A 29 0.72 9.23 -4.22
CA ASP A 29 2.12 9.28 -3.78
C ASP A 29 2.52 10.46 -2.87
N GLY A 30 1.55 11.12 -2.23
CA GLY A 30 1.76 12.06 -1.13
C GLY A 30 2.50 13.37 -1.45
N ILE A 31 3.00 13.54 -2.67
CA ILE A 31 3.77 14.71 -3.10
C ILE A 31 3.00 15.41 -4.22
N LYS A 32 2.38 16.56 -3.90
CA LYS A 32 1.78 17.43 -4.92
C LYS A 32 2.88 17.99 -5.82
N ALA A 33 2.72 17.86 -7.14
CA ALA A 33 3.65 18.43 -8.10
C ALA A 33 3.76 19.95 -7.91
N GLY A 34 5.00 20.44 -7.72
CA GLY A 34 5.32 21.86 -7.58
C GLY A 34 5.71 22.50 -8.91
N ARG A 35 5.53 23.82 -9.02
CA ARG A 35 6.06 24.60 -10.16
C ARG A 35 7.58 24.65 -10.06
N GLY A 36 8.29 24.03 -11.01
CA GLY A 36 9.76 24.04 -11.09
C GLY A 36 10.44 22.73 -10.69
N ASP A 37 9.76 21.59 -10.84
CA ASP A 37 10.33 20.28 -10.50
C ASP A 37 11.64 20.07 -11.27
N LYS A 38 12.75 19.96 -10.53
CA LYS A 38 14.06 19.69 -11.10
C LYS A 38 14.04 18.31 -11.74
N LEU A 39 14.67 18.16 -12.89
CA LEU A 39 14.88 16.86 -13.53
C LEU A 39 15.42 15.86 -12.50
N ARG A 40 14.68 14.77 -12.27
CA ARG A 40 15.13 13.67 -11.41
C ARG A 40 16.44 13.13 -11.96
N LEU A 41 17.46 13.06 -11.11
CA LEU A 41 18.72 12.43 -11.46
C LEU A 41 18.48 10.95 -11.79
N ALA A 42 19.12 10.47 -12.85
CA ALA A 42 19.06 9.06 -13.20
C ALA A 42 19.65 8.22 -12.06
N LYS A 43 19.00 7.11 -11.72
CA LYS A 43 19.53 6.17 -10.73
C LYS A 43 20.79 5.50 -11.30
N PRO A 44 21.88 5.38 -10.51
CA PRO A 44 23.07 4.61 -10.91
C PRO A 44 22.72 3.15 -11.23
N ASP A 45 23.51 2.53 -12.11
CA ASP A 45 23.28 1.17 -12.62
C ASP A 45 23.20 0.12 -11.51
N TRP A 46 24.07 0.22 -10.51
CA TRP A 46 24.11 -0.69 -9.37
C TRP A 46 22.87 -0.62 -8.46
N LEU A 47 22.08 0.46 -8.53
CA LEU A 47 20.86 0.63 -7.75
C LEU A 47 19.61 0.16 -8.51
N ARG A 48 19.72 -0.14 -9.81
CA ARG A 48 18.59 -0.54 -10.64
C ARG A 48 18.34 -2.04 -10.47
N VAL A 49 17.21 -2.38 -9.87
CA VAL A 49 16.72 -3.76 -9.80
C VAL A 49 15.80 -4.08 -10.98
N ARG A 50 15.75 -5.35 -11.38
CA ARG A 50 14.72 -5.86 -12.29
C ARG A 50 13.64 -6.50 -11.45
N VAL A 51 12.41 -6.00 -11.56
CA VAL A 51 11.24 -6.68 -10.98
C VAL A 51 11.11 -8.03 -11.68
N ARG A 52 11.23 -9.12 -10.93
CA ARG A 52 10.98 -10.47 -11.42
C ARG A 52 9.63 -10.91 -10.87
N GLY A 53 8.66 -11.07 -11.76
CA GLY A 53 7.40 -11.73 -11.42
C GLY A 53 7.61 -13.23 -11.20
N GLY A 54 6.60 -13.91 -10.69
CA GLY A 54 6.59 -15.35 -10.48
C GLY A 54 5.29 -15.78 -9.80
N ALA A 55 4.99 -17.07 -9.86
CA ALA A 55 3.72 -17.61 -9.33
C ALA A 55 3.48 -17.24 -7.86
N THR A 56 4.53 -17.23 -7.02
CA THR A 56 4.41 -16.82 -5.61
C THR A 56 4.07 -15.34 -5.46
N TYR A 57 4.68 -14.48 -6.28
CA TYR A 57 4.39 -13.04 -6.29
C TYR A 57 2.93 -12.78 -6.67
N GLU A 58 2.45 -13.40 -7.77
CA GLU A 58 1.08 -13.23 -8.26
C GLU A 58 0.06 -13.77 -7.25
N LYS A 59 0.35 -14.91 -6.62
CA LYS A 59 -0.47 -15.48 -5.55
C LYS A 59 -0.60 -14.50 -4.38
N VAL A 60 0.52 -13.95 -3.90
CA VAL A 60 0.51 -13.00 -2.79
C VAL A 60 -0.25 -11.73 -3.15
N GLN A 61 -0.01 -11.19 -4.35
CA GLN A 61 -0.73 -10.02 -4.86
C GLN A 61 -2.25 -10.26 -4.87
N GLY A 62 -2.68 -11.41 -5.39
CA GLY A 62 -4.09 -11.80 -5.41
C GLY A 62 -4.70 -11.87 -4.00
N ILE A 63 -4.01 -12.47 -3.03
CA ILE A 63 -4.49 -12.56 -1.64
C ILE A 63 -4.67 -11.17 -1.03
N VAL A 64 -3.68 -10.28 -1.19
CA VAL A 64 -3.73 -8.91 -0.65
C VAL A 64 -4.95 -8.16 -1.20
N HIS A 65 -5.17 -8.23 -2.52
CA HIS A 65 -6.28 -7.53 -3.17
C HIS A 65 -7.63 -8.16 -2.83
N GLU A 66 -7.74 -9.48 -2.79
CA GLU A 66 -8.95 -10.21 -2.39
C GLU A 66 -9.41 -9.84 -0.97
N HIS A 67 -8.45 -9.64 -0.05
CA HIS A 67 -8.71 -9.30 1.34
C HIS A 67 -8.70 -7.79 1.63
N ARG A 68 -8.69 -6.96 0.58
CA ARG A 68 -8.72 -5.48 0.65
C ARG A 68 -7.61 -4.88 1.54
N LEU A 69 -6.46 -5.54 1.61
CA LEU A 69 -5.33 -5.09 2.43
C LEU A 69 -4.45 -4.12 1.67
N ALA A 70 -3.82 -3.20 2.40
CA ALA A 70 -2.71 -2.40 1.88
C ALA A 70 -1.37 -3.01 2.34
N THR A 71 -0.33 -2.86 1.52
CA THR A 71 1.04 -3.26 1.90
C THR A 71 2.01 -2.11 1.68
N VAL A 72 3.00 -1.96 2.57
CA VAL A 72 4.11 -1.03 2.31
C VAL A 72 4.90 -1.46 1.07
N CYS A 73 4.89 -2.76 0.76
CA CYS A 73 5.52 -3.30 -0.43
C CYS A 73 5.02 -2.60 -1.70
N GLU A 74 3.70 -2.47 -1.86
CA GLU A 74 3.06 -1.81 -3.00
C GLU A 74 3.01 -0.29 -2.82
N GLU A 75 2.47 0.19 -1.70
CA GLU A 75 2.19 1.62 -1.50
C GLU A 75 3.45 2.47 -1.38
N ALA A 76 4.56 1.91 -0.88
CA ALA A 76 5.84 2.63 -0.84
C ALA A 76 6.76 2.33 -2.05
N LYS A 77 6.26 1.57 -3.05
CA LYS A 77 7.00 1.21 -4.28
C LYS A 77 8.33 0.49 -3.99
N CYS A 78 8.27 -0.51 -3.11
CA CYS A 78 9.47 -1.22 -2.65
C CYS A 78 10.11 -2.02 -3.79
N PRO A 79 11.42 -1.83 -4.09
CA PRO A 79 12.11 -2.60 -5.13
C PRO A 79 12.31 -4.08 -4.78
N ASN A 80 12.13 -4.47 -3.51
CA ASN A 80 12.42 -5.82 -2.99
C ASN A 80 11.17 -6.70 -2.88
N MET A 81 10.01 -6.23 -3.34
CA MET A 81 8.72 -6.91 -3.15
C MET A 81 8.73 -8.37 -3.62
N SER A 82 9.27 -8.64 -4.81
CA SER A 82 9.39 -9.99 -5.36
C SER A 82 10.20 -10.94 -4.47
N GLU A 83 11.29 -10.44 -3.87
CA GLU A 83 12.18 -11.24 -3.02
C GLU A 83 11.54 -11.52 -1.66
N CYS A 84 10.97 -10.49 -1.03
CA CYS A 84 10.31 -10.61 0.27
C CYS A 84 9.14 -11.60 0.20
N TRP A 85 8.24 -11.42 -0.77
CA TRP A 85 7.05 -12.27 -0.89
C TRP A 85 7.42 -13.72 -1.22
N SER A 86 8.43 -13.94 -2.07
CA SER A 86 8.94 -15.29 -2.37
C SER A 86 9.60 -15.97 -1.17
N SER A 87 10.10 -15.19 -0.21
CA SER A 87 10.75 -15.70 1.00
C SER A 87 9.76 -16.03 2.12
N GLY A 88 8.45 -15.79 1.92
CA GLY A 88 7.42 -16.01 2.94
C GLY A 88 7.39 -14.92 4.01
N THR A 89 7.65 -13.67 3.61
CA THR A 89 7.47 -12.48 4.46
C THR A 89 6.77 -11.36 3.70
N ALA A 90 6.00 -10.55 4.43
CA ALA A 90 5.35 -9.36 3.91
C ALA A 90 5.20 -8.30 5.01
N THR A 91 5.06 -7.05 4.57
CA THR A 91 4.76 -5.93 5.46
C THR A 91 3.36 -5.40 5.14
N ILE A 92 2.41 -5.72 6.00
CA ILE A 92 1.03 -5.29 5.89
C ILE A 92 0.94 -3.88 6.47
N MET A 93 0.33 -2.97 5.70
CA MET A 93 0.09 -1.60 6.10
C MET A 93 -1.37 -1.47 6.54
N LEU A 94 -1.56 -1.38 7.85
CA LEU A 94 -2.86 -1.25 8.48
C LEU A 94 -3.45 0.15 8.27
N MET A 95 -4.77 0.21 8.41
CA MET A 95 -5.62 1.41 8.35
C MET A 95 -5.67 2.05 6.96
N GLY A 96 -5.49 1.22 5.93
CA GLY A 96 -5.61 1.59 4.52
C GLY A 96 -4.36 2.22 3.89
N ASP A 97 -4.55 2.81 2.72
CA ASP A 97 -3.50 3.32 1.81
C ASP A 97 -3.33 4.84 1.87
N VAL A 98 -4.13 5.53 2.72
CA VAL A 98 -4.17 7.00 2.80
C VAL A 98 -3.69 7.46 4.17
N CYS A 99 -2.58 8.21 4.18
CA CYS A 99 -2.00 8.81 5.37
C CYS A 99 -2.50 10.25 5.57
N THR A 100 -2.80 10.59 6.82
CA THR A 100 -3.13 11.98 7.23
C THR A 100 -1.95 12.94 7.17
N ARG A 101 -0.73 12.42 7.04
CA ARG A 101 0.52 13.20 6.99
C ARG A 101 1.18 13.11 5.62
N ALA A 102 1.92 14.17 5.27
CA ALA A 102 2.58 14.35 3.98
C ALA A 102 4.13 14.34 4.13
N CYS A 103 4.69 13.20 4.51
CA CYS A 103 6.14 13.05 4.66
C CYS A 103 6.82 13.20 3.29
N ARG A 104 7.80 14.11 3.15
CA ARG A 104 8.45 14.45 1.86
C ARG A 104 9.14 13.29 1.13
N PHE A 105 9.42 12.20 1.82
CA PHE A 105 10.08 11.01 1.27
C PHE A 105 9.12 9.85 1.03
N CYS A 106 7.89 9.93 1.56
CA CYS A 106 6.94 8.83 1.56
C CYS A 106 6.12 8.84 0.27
N ALA A 107 5.95 7.67 -0.34
CA ALA A 107 5.14 7.47 -1.54
C ALA A 107 3.71 6.98 -1.24
N VAL A 108 3.30 6.96 0.03
CA VAL A 108 1.92 6.62 0.41
C VAL A 108 1.00 7.80 0.08
N ASN A 109 -0.25 7.49 -0.28
CA ASN A 109 -1.23 8.53 -0.62
C ASN A 109 -1.46 9.45 0.58
N THR A 110 -1.63 10.75 0.33
CA THR A 110 -1.94 11.72 1.39
C THR A 110 -3.37 12.20 1.25
N GLY A 111 -4.13 12.12 2.34
CA GLY A 111 -5.54 12.50 2.38
C GLY A 111 -6.09 12.45 3.79
N ASN A 112 -7.41 12.49 3.95
CA ASN A 112 -8.05 12.37 5.25
C ASN A 112 -9.21 11.36 5.16
N PRO A 113 -9.08 10.18 5.80
CA PRO A 113 -10.14 9.16 5.83
C PRO A 113 -11.40 9.54 6.63
N ARG A 114 -11.37 10.65 7.40
CA ARG A 114 -12.49 11.19 8.18
C ARG A 114 -13.11 10.18 9.15
N GLY A 115 -12.27 9.41 9.83
CA GLY A 115 -12.69 8.40 10.79
C GLY A 115 -13.10 7.07 10.17
N TRP A 116 -13.14 6.95 8.83
CA TRP A 116 -13.37 5.66 8.19
C TRP A 116 -12.28 4.65 8.57
N LEU A 117 -12.68 3.45 8.97
CA LEU A 117 -11.78 2.36 9.34
C LEU A 117 -12.50 1.05 9.06
N ASP A 118 -11.81 0.12 8.41
CA ASP A 118 -12.38 -1.17 8.05
C ASP A 118 -12.40 -2.09 9.29
N ALA A 119 -13.60 -2.44 9.77
CA ALA A 119 -13.75 -3.29 10.94
C ALA A 119 -13.29 -4.74 10.70
N GLU A 120 -13.25 -5.19 9.44
CA GLU A 120 -12.83 -6.54 9.06
C GLU A 120 -11.32 -6.64 8.79
N GLU A 121 -10.58 -5.52 8.78
CA GLU A 121 -9.13 -5.52 8.52
C GLU A 121 -8.33 -6.45 9.46
N PRO A 122 -8.63 -6.58 10.77
CA PRO A 122 -7.93 -7.52 11.64
C PRO A 122 -8.10 -8.98 11.22
N ASP A 123 -9.34 -9.40 10.96
CA ASP A 123 -9.65 -10.78 10.55
C ASP A 123 -9.07 -11.08 9.16
N ASN A 124 -9.18 -10.12 8.24
CA ASN A 124 -8.59 -10.22 6.91
C ASN A 124 -7.07 -10.29 6.97
N THR A 125 -6.43 -9.53 7.86
CA THR A 125 -4.98 -9.57 8.11
C THR A 125 -4.54 -10.96 8.56
N ALA A 126 -5.21 -11.52 9.58
CA ALA A 126 -4.90 -12.86 10.08
C ALA A 126 -5.11 -13.94 8.99
N ARG A 127 -6.20 -13.84 8.24
CA ARG A 127 -6.51 -14.75 7.13
C ARG A 127 -5.48 -14.67 6.00
N SER A 128 -5.06 -13.47 5.61
CA SER A 128 -4.02 -13.30 4.59
C SER A 128 -2.68 -13.86 5.04
N VAL A 129 -2.27 -13.65 6.30
CA VAL A 129 -1.06 -14.24 6.86
C VAL A 129 -1.09 -15.78 6.75
N GLN A 130 -2.23 -16.40 7.05
CA GLN A 130 -2.42 -17.84 6.91
C GLN A 130 -2.36 -18.32 5.45
N LEU A 131 -3.09 -17.65 4.54
CA LEU A 131 -3.16 -18.02 3.11
C LEU A 131 -1.81 -17.84 2.39
N MET A 132 -1.06 -16.82 2.78
CA MET A 132 0.29 -16.54 2.28
C MET A 132 1.34 -17.46 2.91
N GLN A 133 1.00 -18.20 3.97
CA GLN A 133 1.90 -19.07 4.72
C GLN A 133 3.16 -18.33 5.19
N LEU A 134 2.97 -17.10 5.69
CA LEU A 134 4.09 -16.27 6.14
C LEU A 134 4.71 -16.88 7.39
N ARG A 135 6.05 -16.96 7.40
CA ARG A 135 6.80 -17.33 8.62
C ARG A 135 7.07 -16.12 9.50
N TYR A 136 7.04 -14.93 8.92
CA TYR A 136 7.29 -13.67 9.59
C TYR A 136 6.49 -12.55 8.93
N VAL A 137 5.71 -11.82 9.73
CA VAL A 137 4.91 -10.68 9.28
C VAL A 137 5.37 -9.43 10.02
N VAL A 138 5.47 -8.33 9.28
CA VAL A 138 5.62 -7.00 9.87
C VAL A 138 4.30 -6.28 9.70
N LEU A 139 3.74 -5.81 10.81
CA LEU A 139 2.65 -4.85 10.78
C LEU A 139 3.25 -3.44 10.83
N THR A 140 2.68 -2.54 10.05
CA THR A 140 2.95 -1.10 10.09
C THR A 140 1.63 -0.40 9.76
N SER A 141 1.58 0.93 9.77
CA SER A 141 0.36 1.64 9.44
C SER A 141 0.62 2.99 8.81
N VAL A 142 -0.42 3.52 8.18
CA VAL A 142 -0.51 4.95 7.93
C VAL A 142 -0.76 5.71 9.23
N ASN A 143 -0.53 7.03 9.20
CA ASN A 143 -0.87 7.88 10.31
C ASN A 143 -2.37 8.24 10.25
N ARG A 144 -3.07 8.11 11.38
CA ARG A 144 -4.52 8.35 11.52
C ARG A 144 -4.81 9.44 12.54
N ASP A 145 -4.33 10.66 12.29
CA ASP A 145 -4.62 11.83 13.13
C ASP A 145 -6.14 12.14 13.21
N ASP A 146 -6.95 11.52 12.35
CA ASP A 146 -8.41 11.62 12.32
C ASP A 146 -9.13 10.68 13.30
N LEU A 147 -8.43 9.73 13.94
CA LEU A 147 -8.98 8.84 14.96
C LEU A 147 -8.64 9.32 16.38
N PRO A 148 -9.55 9.20 17.36
CA PRO A 148 -9.30 9.64 18.74
C PRO A 148 -8.10 8.98 19.42
N ASP A 149 -7.83 7.71 19.12
CA ASP A 149 -6.70 6.94 19.66
C ASP A 149 -5.53 6.82 18.65
N GLY A 150 -5.60 7.54 17.53
CA GLY A 150 -4.63 7.45 16.44
C GLY A 150 -4.55 6.06 15.76
N GLY A 151 -5.49 5.14 16.04
CA GLY A 151 -5.49 3.78 15.52
C GLY A 151 -4.86 2.72 16.43
N ALA A 152 -4.45 3.07 17.65
CA ALA A 152 -3.77 2.15 18.57
C ALA A 152 -4.58 0.88 18.87
N GLY A 153 -5.89 1.02 19.10
CA GLY A 153 -6.79 -0.10 19.36
C GLY A 153 -6.93 -1.05 18.16
N HIS A 154 -6.93 -0.49 16.94
CA HIS A 154 -6.98 -1.26 15.71
C HIS A 154 -5.72 -2.09 15.50
N TYR A 155 -4.56 -1.46 15.72
CA TYR A 155 -3.28 -2.13 15.67
C TYR A 155 -3.22 -3.32 16.64
N ALA A 156 -3.70 -3.13 17.87
CA ALA A 156 -3.78 -4.20 18.87
C ALA A 156 -4.80 -5.29 18.52
N ALA A 157 -5.85 -4.97 17.76
CA ALA A 157 -6.79 -5.97 17.24
C ALA A 157 -6.12 -6.85 16.18
N CYS A 158 -5.34 -6.29 15.25
CA CYS A 158 -4.62 -7.05 14.22
C CYS A 158 -3.51 -7.96 14.76
N VAL A 159 -3.02 -7.70 15.97
CA VAL A 159 -2.00 -8.52 16.65
C VAL A 159 -2.60 -9.71 17.41
N ARG A 160 -3.85 -9.61 17.87
CA ARG A 160 -4.51 -10.62 18.70
C ARG A 160 -5.04 -11.78 17.88
#